data_AF-A0A6I1FDP3-F1
#
_entry.id   AF-A0A6I1FDP3-F1
#
_cell.length_a   1.000
_cell.length_b   1.000
_cell.length_c   1.000
_cell.angle_alpha   90.00
_cell.angle_beta   90.00
_cell.angle_gamma   90.00
#
_symmetry.space_group_name_H-M   'P 1'
#
loop_
_entity.id
_entity.type
_entity.pdbx_description
1 polymer ?
#
loop_
_entity_poly.entity_id
_entity_poly.type
_entity_poly.pdbx_seq_one_letter_code
_entity_poly.pdbx_strand_id
1 'polypeptide(L)'
;MKKVLTSISDEQIIGAIQSNDVEIVFYDSNFINHEEENYIFNLLIITSDEINNQFLTSLKVHDIYILGNSNDNKANRRNMYFFENEDSLRKALFIWPKKVKNNQDKDISTSENTLNMEIQVDQGPLHTSITGEAQENKITDSIETFDCNNAPPVNIKDDFPSTEYPISISHFSTNKIEAMRKQYVYKGKQYPQNKTIAVWSPLHRIGVSSFILNFAIYLQEQKIQTAVIEAMQPPKLSSVLSRYEPMPVNFRSFIEVFHLEEYELMELDYHKTNWQYMGVLWLPIGEKDYVYNWTEDFLEVYFQFFRYHDVILTDLPSGKMTEETEKVLQNIDELWVMVDNSIVDILMWKKYIHQLRERHGISMKLIYNRSFPFSKINSLVNGLELPIIGTLPDLTEEYIRLQYKKKPLISFDEVREKVKENYEHLIKAGFQLDSISNPKKLPLKTIIKKLFQ
;
A
#
# COMPACT_ATOMS: atom_id res chain seq x y z
N MET A 1 -25.31 -7.17 24.66
CA MET A 1 -24.98 -5.86 25.27
C MET A 1 -23.57 -5.95 25.83
N LYS A 2 -22.67 -5.03 25.46
CA LYS A 2 -21.27 -5.04 25.87
C LYS A 2 -21.16 -4.47 27.28
N LYS A 3 -20.48 -5.17 28.19
CA LYS A 3 -20.30 -4.71 29.56
C LYS A 3 -18.92 -4.10 29.75
N VAL A 4 -18.88 -2.83 30.14
CA VAL A 4 -17.66 -2.10 30.49
C VAL A 4 -17.65 -1.90 31.99
N LEU A 5 -16.61 -2.38 32.67
CA LEU A 5 -16.37 -2.12 34.08
C LEU A 5 -15.35 -0.97 34.17
N THR A 6 -15.66 0.10 34.91
CA THR A 6 -14.75 1.24 35.06
C THR A 6 -14.71 1.77 36.49
N SER A 7 -13.52 2.13 36.98
CA SER A 7 -13.35 2.93 38.21
C SER A 7 -13.31 4.44 37.92
N ILE A 8 -13.09 4.82 36.67
CA ILE A 8 -12.98 6.22 36.24
C ILE A 8 -14.37 6.78 35.97
N SER A 9 -14.75 7.80 36.72
CA SER A 9 -16.05 8.50 36.64
C SER A 9 -16.04 9.77 35.78
N ASP A 10 -14.95 10.03 35.04
CA ASP A 10 -14.82 11.19 34.17
C ASP A 10 -15.86 11.17 33.01
N GLU A 11 -16.61 12.26 32.87
CA GLU A 11 -17.70 12.37 31.89
C GLU A 11 -17.22 12.32 30.43
N GLN A 12 -16.01 12.77 30.13
CA GLN A 12 -15.46 12.74 28.78
C GLN A 12 -15.01 11.33 28.39
N ILE A 13 -14.46 10.57 29.35
CA ILE A 13 -14.11 9.16 29.17
C ILE A 13 -15.39 8.33 29.01
N ILE A 14 -16.42 8.59 29.83
CA ILE A 14 -17.74 7.94 29.71
C ILE A 14 -18.38 8.27 28.36
N GLY A 15 -18.35 9.54 27.94
CA GLY A 15 -18.89 9.99 26.65
C GLY A 15 -18.21 9.32 25.46
N ALA A 16 -16.93 8.95 25.57
CA ALA A 16 -16.20 8.27 24.50
C ALA A 16 -16.59 6.79 24.32
N ILE A 17 -17.23 6.16 25.32
CA ILE A 17 -17.72 4.77 25.27
C ILE A 17 -19.24 4.66 25.16
N GLN A 18 -19.99 5.74 25.37
CA GLN A 18 -21.44 5.75 25.31
C GLN A 18 -21.94 5.35 23.91
N SER A 19 -22.64 4.23 23.86
CA SER A 19 -23.38 3.75 22.68
C SER A 19 -24.56 2.91 23.14
N ASN A 20 -25.60 2.79 22.31
CA ASN A 20 -26.85 2.08 22.65
C ASN A 20 -26.65 0.59 23.03
N ASP A 21 -25.48 0.02 22.73
CA ASP A 21 -25.17 -1.39 22.96
C ASP A 21 -24.18 -1.63 24.11
N VAL A 22 -23.83 -0.59 24.89
CA VAL A 22 -22.85 -0.64 25.98
C VAL A 22 -23.52 -0.36 27.33
N GLU A 23 -23.38 -1.29 28.26
CA GLU A 23 -23.70 -1.14 29.68
C GLU A 23 -22.43 -0.81 30.45
N ILE A 24 -22.42 0.34 31.13
CA ILE A 24 -21.30 0.79 31.95
C ILE A 24 -21.63 0.46 33.41
N VAL A 25 -20.76 -0.31 34.03
CA VAL A 25 -20.82 -0.67 35.45
C VAL A 25 -19.66 0.02 36.15
N PHE A 26 -19.95 0.76 37.23
CA PHE A 26 -18.90 1.38 38.03
C PHE A 26 -18.42 0.43 39.11
N TYR A 27 -17.10 0.30 39.21
CA TYR A 27 -16.45 -0.40 40.29
C TYR A 27 -16.30 0.56 41.50
N ASP A 28 -16.91 0.19 42.64
CA ASP A 28 -16.57 0.76 43.95
C ASP A 28 -15.87 -0.33 44.76
N SER A 29 -15.06 0.07 45.76
CA SER A 29 -14.37 -0.75 46.75
C SER A 29 -15.20 -1.88 47.39
N ASN A 30 -16.53 -1.83 47.30
CA ASN A 30 -17.46 -2.88 47.76
C ASN A 30 -17.78 -3.98 46.72
N PHE A 31 -17.31 -3.87 45.47
CA PHE A 31 -17.60 -4.82 44.38
C PHE A 31 -16.94 -6.20 44.62
N ILE A 32 -15.93 -6.27 45.49
CA ILE A 32 -15.18 -7.49 45.82
C ILE A 32 -16.01 -8.50 46.63
N ASN A 33 -17.13 -8.07 47.25
CA ASN A 33 -17.92 -8.92 48.14
C ASN A 33 -19.28 -9.39 47.58
N HIS A 34 -19.60 -9.07 46.32
CA HIS A 34 -20.81 -9.59 45.69
C HIS A 34 -20.49 -10.78 44.78
N GLU A 35 -20.94 -11.94 45.27
CA GLU A 35 -21.01 -13.28 44.70
C GLU A 35 -20.54 -13.48 43.25
N GLU A 36 -19.70 -14.50 43.09
CA GLU A 36 -19.00 -15.01 41.91
C GLU A 36 -19.91 -15.48 40.74
N GLU A 37 -21.00 -14.79 40.46
CA GLU A 37 -21.86 -15.10 39.31
C GLU A 37 -21.31 -14.47 38.03
N ASN A 38 -20.40 -15.19 37.35
CA ASN A 38 -20.23 -15.26 35.90
C ASN A 38 -20.36 -13.97 35.04
N TYR A 39 -19.98 -12.79 35.53
CA TYR A 39 -19.93 -11.60 34.68
C TYR A 39 -18.67 -11.65 33.80
N ILE A 40 -18.87 -11.97 32.52
CA ILE A 40 -17.86 -11.78 31.48
C ILE A 40 -17.93 -10.32 31.04
N PHE A 41 -16.87 -9.56 31.31
CA PHE A 41 -16.75 -8.17 30.89
C PHE A 41 -15.99 -8.08 29.58
N ASN A 42 -16.37 -7.14 28.71
CA ASN A 42 -15.66 -6.92 27.46
C ASN A 42 -14.44 -6.01 27.66
N LEU A 43 -14.53 -5.05 28.58
CA LEU A 43 -13.48 -4.08 28.85
C LEU A 43 -13.48 -3.69 30.33
N LEU A 44 -12.28 -3.61 30.91
CA LEU A 44 -12.00 -3.01 32.20
C LEU A 44 -11.20 -1.72 31.99
N ILE A 45 -11.63 -0.61 32.58
CA ILE A 45 -10.92 0.68 32.56
C ILE A 45 -10.57 1.07 33.99
N ILE A 46 -9.29 1.20 34.30
CA ILE A 46 -8.81 1.51 35.66
C ILE A 46 -7.63 2.47 35.62
N THR A 47 -7.33 3.08 36.76
CA THR A 47 -6.08 3.83 36.94
C THR A 47 -4.93 2.90 37.39
N SER A 48 -3.68 3.32 37.19
CA SER A 48 -2.50 2.55 37.63
C SER A 48 -2.52 2.25 39.13
N ASP A 49 -3.08 3.14 39.92
CA ASP A 49 -3.05 3.12 41.38
C ASP A 49 -4.06 2.10 41.95
N GLU A 50 -4.98 1.62 41.12
CA GLU A 50 -6.03 0.66 41.46
C GLU A 50 -5.70 -0.77 41.00
N ILE A 51 -4.50 -0.98 40.42
CA ILE A 51 -4.06 -2.30 39.96
C ILE A 51 -3.74 -3.20 41.16
N ASN A 52 -4.72 -4.00 41.56
CA ASN A 52 -4.51 -5.14 42.45
C ASN A 52 -4.44 -6.45 41.62
N ASN A 53 -3.29 -7.12 41.63
CA ASN A 53 -3.08 -8.36 40.87
C ASN A 53 -4.09 -9.46 41.24
N GLN A 54 -4.51 -9.55 42.50
CA GLN A 54 -5.51 -10.53 42.95
C GLN A 54 -6.89 -10.26 42.34
N PHE A 55 -7.25 -8.98 42.21
CA PHE A 55 -8.49 -8.52 41.56
C PHE A 55 -8.46 -8.74 40.04
N LEU A 56 -7.33 -8.44 39.38
CA LEU A 56 -7.18 -8.73 37.95
C LEU A 56 -7.26 -10.23 37.67
N THR A 57 -6.76 -11.08 38.57
CA THR A 57 -6.83 -12.54 38.39
C THR A 57 -8.22 -13.12 38.53
N SER A 58 -9.10 -12.53 39.34
CA SER A 58 -10.47 -13.03 39.53
C SER A 58 -11.43 -12.60 38.42
N LEU A 59 -11.14 -11.50 37.71
CA LEU A 59 -11.99 -11.00 36.63
C LEU A 59 -11.77 -11.71 35.29
N LYS A 60 -12.87 -12.16 34.68
CA LYS A 60 -12.93 -12.63 33.28
C LYS A 60 -13.23 -11.45 32.37
N VAL A 61 -12.19 -10.79 31.87
CA VAL A 61 -12.28 -9.63 30.99
C VAL A 61 -11.43 -9.80 29.72
N HIS A 62 -11.97 -9.37 28.57
CA HIS A 62 -11.27 -9.45 27.29
C HIS A 62 -10.12 -8.44 27.19
N ASP A 63 -10.42 -7.15 27.33
CA ASP A 63 -9.42 -6.07 27.25
C ASP A 63 -9.33 -5.30 28.58
N ILE A 64 -8.12 -4.86 28.95
CA ILE A 64 -7.88 -4.06 30.15
C ILE A 64 -7.12 -2.79 29.74
N TYR A 65 -7.74 -1.63 29.95
CA TYR A 65 -7.20 -0.32 29.61
C TYR A 65 -6.82 0.39 30.91
N ILE A 66 -5.57 0.84 31.00
CA ILE A 66 -4.98 1.37 32.22
C ILE A 66 -4.51 2.78 31.96
N LEU A 67 -5.02 3.73 32.73
CA LEU A 67 -4.55 5.11 32.73
C LEU A 67 -3.47 5.29 33.79
N GLY A 68 -2.23 5.54 33.38
CA GLY A 68 -1.08 5.72 34.27
C GLY A 68 0.20 5.08 33.74
N ASN A 69 1.29 5.17 34.53
CA ASN A 69 2.62 4.78 34.09
C ASN A 69 2.83 3.25 34.14
N SER A 70 3.42 2.67 33.09
CA SER A 70 3.59 1.21 32.94
C SER A 70 4.64 0.60 33.87
N ASN A 71 5.44 1.43 34.55
CA ASN A 71 6.65 0.97 35.23
C ASN A 71 6.40 0.13 36.50
N ASP A 72 5.20 0.17 37.08
CA ASP A 72 4.94 -0.46 38.40
C ASP A 72 4.18 -1.78 38.36
N ASN A 73 3.71 -2.29 37.21
CA ASN A 73 2.98 -3.56 37.18
C ASN A 73 3.35 -4.49 36.01
N LYS A 74 4.19 -5.48 36.31
CA LYS A 74 4.64 -6.56 35.39
C LYS A 74 3.66 -7.74 35.34
N ALA A 75 2.35 -7.48 35.36
CA ALA A 75 1.37 -8.54 35.11
C ALA A 75 1.29 -8.76 33.59
N ASN A 76 2.05 -9.73 33.08
CA ASN A 76 2.12 -10.10 31.67
C ASN A 76 0.79 -10.74 31.19
N ARG A 77 -0.24 -9.93 30.90
CA ARG A 77 -1.44 -10.38 30.18
C ARG A 77 -1.43 -9.80 28.75
N ARG A 78 -1.78 -10.65 27.78
CA ARG A 78 -1.76 -10.32 26.34
C ARG A 78 -2.74 -9.21 25.92
N ASN A 79 -3.62 -8.77 26.81
CA ASN A 79 -4.70 -7.83 26.51
C ASN A 79 -4.73 -6.62 27.48
N MET A 80 -3.58 -6.24 28.04
CA MET A 80 -3.42 -5.04 28.86
C MET A 80 -2.79 -3.91 28.05
N TYR A 81 -3.40 -2.73 28.10
CA TYR A 81 -2.99 -1.55 27.35
C TYR A 81 -2.82 -0.37 28.30
N PHE A 82 -1.64 0.24 28.30
CA PHE A 82 -1.30 1.38 29.14
C PHE A 82 -1.38 2.68 28.36
N PHE A 83 -1.95 3.71 28.97
CA PHE A 83 -2.11 5.02 28.40
C PHE A 83 -1.55 6.06 29.36
N GLU A 84 -0.64 6.89 28.87
CA GLU A 84 0.06 7.89 29.67
C GLU A 84 -0.83 9.07 30.08
N ASN A 85 -1.94 9.29 29.38
CA ASN A 85 -2.88 10.39 29.63
C ASN A 85 -4.30 10.06 29.16
N GLU A 86 -5.26 10.81 29.68
CA GLU A 86 -6.70 10.65 29.43
C GLU A 86 -7.04 10.83 27.95
N ASP A 87 -6.36 11.73 27.24
CA ASP A 87 -6.58 11.97 25.81
C ASP A 87 -6.29 10.75 24.94
N SER A 88 -5.21 10.04 25.25
CA SER A 88 -4.81 8.83 24.53
C SER A 88 -5.76 7.67 24.85
N LEU A 89 -6.15 7.54 26.11
CA LEU A 89 -7.17 6.59 26.55
C LEU A 89 -8.50 6.85 25.82
N ARG A 90 -8.96 8.10 25.79
CA ARG A 90 -10.21 8.53 25.14
C ARG A 90 -10.23 8.20 23.66
N LYS A 91 -9.13 8.45 22.93
CA LYS A 91 -9.00 8.10 21.51
C LYS A 91 -9.10 6.59 21.28
N ALA A 92 -8.48 5.79 22.15
CA ALA A 92 -8.57 4.33 22.07
C ALA A 92 -9.99 3.83 22.37
N LEU A 93 -10.64 4.39 23.38
CA LEU A 93 -12.02 4.08 23.77
C LEU A 93 -13.04 4.44 22.68
N PHE A 94 -12.85 5.53 21.93
CA PHE A 94 -13.72 5.89 20.81
C PHE A 94 -13.75 4.83 19.69
N ILE A 95 -12.66 4.08 19.54
CA ILE A 95 -12.50 3.06 18.49
C ILE A 95 -12.89 1.66 19.02
N TRP A 96 -12.83 1.44 20.34
CA TRP A 96 -13.08 0.14 20.97
C TRP A 96 -14.47 -0.46 20.65
N PRO A 97 -15.60 0.27 20.76
CA PRO A 97 -16.92 -0.25 20.40
C PRO A 97 -16.97 -0.74 18.94
N LYS A 98 -16.18 -0.15 18.04
CA LYS A 98 -16.12 -0.54 16.61
C LYS A 98 -15.27 -1.80 16.41
N LYS A 99 -14.20 -2.00 17.19
CA LYS A 99 -13.33 -3.19 17.12
C LYS A 99 -14.04 -4.48 17.51
N VAL A 100 -14.86 -4.46 18.57
CA VAL A 100 -15.50 -5.69 19.09
C VAL A 100 -16.55 -6.27 18.13
N LYS A 101 -17.18 -5.45 17.26
CA LYS A 101 -18.12 -5.94 16.23
C LYS A 101 -17.46 -6.88 15.22
N ASN A 102 -16.13 -6.81 15.04
CA ASN A 102 -15.40 -7.66 14.10
C ASN A 102 -14.85 -8.95 14.74
N ASN A 103 -14.87 -9.06 16.08
CA ASN A 103 -14.31 -10.23 16.79
C ASN A 103 -15.38 -11.19 17.33
N GLN A 104 -16.64 -10.78 17.45
CA GLN A 104 -17.72 -11.67 17.93
C GLN A 104 -18.11 -12.78 16.91
N ASP A 105 -17.73 -12.64 15.64
CA ASP A 105 -18.00 -13.66 14.61
C ASP A 105 -16.88 -14.71 14.46
N LYS A 106 -15.86 -14.70 15.34
CA LYS A 106 -14.69 -15.61 15.20
C LYS A 106 -14.39 -16.54 16.38
N ASP A 107 -15.02 -16.37 17.54
CA ASP A 107 -14.68 -17.16 18.74
C ASP A 107 -15.91 -17.80 19.40
N ILE A 108 -16.69 -18.62 18.69
CA ILE A 108 -17.48 -19.71 19.31
C ILE A 108 -17.56 -20.90 18.34
N SER A 109 -16.54 -21.77 18.33
CA SER A 109 -16.71 -23.22 18.07
C SER A 109 -15.41 -24.00 18.28
N THR A 110 -14.94 -24.09 19.53
CA THR A 110 -14.19 -25.27 20.00
C THR A 110 -14.44 -25.44 21.49
N SER A 111 -15.61 -25.99 21.81
CA SER A 111 -15.77 -26.79 23.03
C SER A 111 -16.60 -28.00 22.66
N GLU A 112 -15.91 -29.13 22.55
CA GLU A 112 -16.52 -30.45 22.52
C GLU A 112 -17.51 -30.56 23.69
N ASN A 113 -18.76 -30.89 23.38
CA ASN A 113 -19.63 -31.60 24.30
C ASN A 113 -20.45 -32.60 23.51
N THR A 114 -20.05 -33.85 23.68
CA THR A 114 -20.77 -35.09 23.38
C THR A 114 -22.25 -34.98 23.73
N LEU A 115 -23.12 -35.20 22.75
CA LEU A 115 -24.45 -35.78 22.99
C LEU A 115 -24.91 -36.52 21.74
N ASN A 116 -24.92 -37.84 21.86
CA ASN A 116 -25.57 -38.78 20.96
C ASN A 116 -27.06 -38.44 20.83
N MET A 117 -27.59 -38.38 19.60
CA MET A 117 -28.92 -38.90 19.31
C MET A 117 -29.06 -39.29 17.83
N GLU A 118 -29.68 -40.45 17.66
CA GLU A 118 -29.84 -41.30 16.51
C GLU A 118 -30.86 -40.83 15.45
N ILE A 119 -30.58 -41.17 14.17
CA ILE A 119 -31.46 -41.80 13.14
C ILE A 119 -32.74 -40.99 12.75
N GLN A 120 -32.97 -40.55 11.49
CA GLN A 120 -33.44 -41.39 10.37
C GLN A 120 -33.23 -40.79 8.97
N VAL A 121 -32.90 -41.72 8.08
CA VAL A 121 -32.75 -41.65 6.62
C VAL A 121 -34.09 -41.94 5.95
N ASP A 122 -34.37 -41.28 4.83
CA ASP A 122 -35.34 -41.72 3.80
C ASP A 122 -34.70 -41.44 2.42
N GLN A 123 -33.92 -42.38 1.84
CA GLN A 123 -34.29 -43.37 0.79
C GLN A 123 -35.06 -42.73 -0.39
N GLY A 124 -34.43 -42.32 -1.50
CA GLY A 124 -33.84 -43.14 -2.59
C GLY A 124 -34.67 -42.97 -3.88
N PRO A 125 -34.38 -43.59 -5.05
CA PRO A 125 -33.13 -44.18 -5.60
C PRO A 125 -32.78 -43.56 -7.02
N LEU A 126 -31.75 -43.87 -7.82
CA LEU A 126 -31.16 -45.16 -8.22
C LEU A 126 -29.88 -44.95 -9.08
N HIS A 127 -28.82 -45.71 -8.76
CA HIS A 127 -27.69 -46.28 -9.54
C HIS A 127 -27.30 -45.74 -10.95
N THR A 128 -26.01 -45.56 -11.26
CA THR A 128 -25.05 -46.69 -11.46
C THR A 128 -23.58 -46.28 -11.33
N SER A 129 -22.83 -47.25 -10.83
CA SER A 129 -21.43 -47.32 -10.42
C SER A 129 -20.40 -47.43 -11.55
N ILE A 130 -19.24 -46.79 -11.39
CA ILE A 130 -17.95 -47.37 -11.82
C ILE A 130 -16.89 -47.07 -10.74
N THR A 131 -16.36 -48.14 -10.18
CA THR A 131 -15.19 -48.23 -9.29
C THR A 131 -13.90 -47.90 -10.04
N GLY A 132 -13.09 -47.00 -9.47
CA GLY A 132 -11.71 -46.76 -9.88
C GLY A 132 -10.99 -46.03 -8.76
N GLU A 133 -9.93 -46.64 -8.25
CA GLU A 133 -9.12 -46.19 -7.12
C GLU A 133 -8.60 -44.75 -7.33
N ALA A 134 -9.04 -43.82 -6.49
CA ALA A 134 -8.42 -42.51 -6.38
C ALA A 134 -7.27 -42.61 -5.37
N GLN A 135 -6.04 -42.60 -5.89
CA GLN A 135 -4.86 -42.29 -5.09
C GLN A 135 -5.05 -40.94 -4.41
N GLU A 136 -5.03 -40.91 -3.08
CA GLU A 136 -4.85 -39.70 -2.28
C GLU A 136 -3.49 -39.08 -2.63
N ASN A 137 -3.46 -38.18 -3.62
CA ASN A 137 -2.39 -37.20 -3.71
C ASN A 137 -2.60 -36.21 -2.56
N LYS A 138 -1.95 -36.51 -1.43
CA LYS A 138 -1.59 -35.51 -0.42
C LYS A 138 -0.72 -34.46 -1.09
N ILE A 139 -1.35 -33.40 -1.60
CA ILE A 139 -0.68 -32.12 -1.82
C ILE A 139 -0.31 -31.64 -0.43
N THR A 140 0.93 -31.92 -0.06
CA THR A 140 1.59 -31.28 1.07
C THR A 140 1.77 -29.83 0.64
N ASP A 141 0.95 -28.94 1.20
CA ASP A 141 1.23 -27.51 1.22
C ASP A 141 2.51 -27.30 2.05
N SER A 142 3.66 -27.61 1.45
CA SER A 142 4.91 -27.02 1.87
C SER A 142 4.78 -25.54 1.58
N ILE A 143 4.48 -24.77 2.62
CA ILE A 143 4.70 -23.32 2.64
C ILE A 143 6.20 -23.13 2.47
N GLU A 144 6.67 -23.13 1.23
CA GLU A 144 7.94 -22.50 0.89
C GLU A 144 7.75 -21.02 1.20
N THR A 145 8.32 -20.61 2.34
CA THR A 145 8.60 -19.21 2.64
C THR A 145 9.57 -18.70 1.57
N PHE A 146 9.05 -18.38 0.39
CA PHE A 146 9.75 -17.55 -0.58
C PHE A 146 9.89 -16.17 0.06
N ASP A 147 11.09 -15.94 0.60
CA ASP A 147 11.61 -14.68 1.07
C ASP A 147 11.76 -13.72 -0.13
N CYS A 148 10.66 -13.06 -0.44
CA CYS A 148 10.52 -12.13 -1.55
C CYS A 148 11.15 -10.76 -1.29
N ASN A 149 11.79 -10.57 -0.13
CA ASN A 149 12.59 -9.38 0.16
C ASN A 149 14.05 -9.49 -0.32
N ASN A 150 14.40 -10.57 -1.05
CA ASN A 150 15.73 -10.79 -1.60
C ASN A 150 16.05 -10.05 -2.91
N ALA A 151 15.18 -9.13 -3.38
CA ALA A 151 15.65 -8.14 -4.33
C ALA A 151 16.76 -7.34 -3.60
N PRO A 152 18.04 -7.44 -4.02
CA PRO A 152 19.11 -6.81 -3.27
C PRO A 152 18.77 -5.32 -3.15
N PRO A 153 18.80 -4.72 -1.94
CA PRO A 153 18.77 -3.27 -1.85
C PRO A 153 19.91 -2.78 -2.74
N VAL A 154 19.59 -1.93 -3.71
CA VAL A 154 20.62 -1.37 -4.59
C VAL A 154 21.58 -0.63 -3.67
N ASN A 155 22.75 -1.23 -3.45
CA ASN A 155 23.80 -0.65 -2.64
C ASN A 155 24.48 0.39 -3.54
N ILE A 156 23.94 1.62 -3.53
CA ILE A 156 24.46 2.76 -4.29
C ILE A 156 25.74 3.26 -3.60
N LYS A 157 26.79 2.43 -3.53
CA LYS A 157 28.09 2.83 -3.01
C LYS A 157 29.16 2.97 -4.09
N ASP A 158 29.03 2.28 -5.23
CA ASP A 158 30.25 1.99 -6.01
C ASP A 158 30.39 2.67 -7.38
N ASP A 159 29.52 3.59 -7.81
CA ASP A 159 29.71 4.30 -9.10
C ASP A 159 29.36 5.81 -9.05
N PHE A 160 30.11 6.56 -8.23
CA PHE A 160 30.25 8.02 -8.34
C PHE A 160 31.24 8.37 -9.46
N PRO A 161 30.97 9.33 -10.36
CA PRO A 161 31.05 10.75 -9.98
C PRO A 161 30.13 11.74 -10.76
N SER A 162 29.71 12.83 -10.10
CA SER A 162 29.83 14.23 -10.60
C SER A 162 29.33 15.22 -9.53
N THR A 163 30.07 16.32 -9.36
CA THR A 163 29.73 17.48 -8.51
C THR A 163 28.89 18.54 -9.23
N GLU A 164 28.48 18.28 -10.48
CA GLU A 164 27.78 19.25 -11.32
C GLU A 164 26.31 18.90 -11.45
N TYR A 165 25.48 19.90 -11.13
CA TYR A 165 24.04 19.81 -10.93
C TYR A 165 23.30 20.27 -12.18
N PRO A 166 22.24 19.57 -12.62
CA PRO A 166 21.39 20.04 -13.69
C PRO A 166 20.38 21.05 -13.13
N ILE A 167 20.58 22.32 -13.52
CA ILE A 167 19.61 23.44 -13.50
C ILE A 167 19.37 24.08 -12.12
N SER A 168 19.34 25.43 -12.13
CA SER A 168 19.05 26.28 -10.98
C SER A 168 17.59 26.12 -10.55
N ILE A 169 17.36 25.51 -9.39
CA ILE A 169 16.06 25.60 -8.69
C ILE A 169 15.92 27.06 -8.29
N SER A 170 15.20 27.83 -9.10
CA SER A 170 15.33 29.29 -9.13
C SER A 170 14.66 30.03 -7.96
N HIS A 171 13.87 29.33 -7.13
CA HIS A 171 13.00 29.99 -6.13
C HIS A 171 13.01 29.36 -4.71
N PHE A 172 13.70 28.24 -4.46
CA PHE A 172 13.77 27.63 -3.13
C PHE A 172 15.12 27.80 -2.47
N SER A 173 15.13 27.87 -1.13
CA SER A 173 16.36 27.78 -0.34
C SER A 173 17.10 26.50 -0.71
N THR A 174 18.18 26.66 -1.48
CA THR A 174 19.08 25.58 -1.93
C THR A 174 19.47 24.67 -0.76
N ASN A 175 19.55 25.23 0.46
CA ASN A 175 19.91 24.52 1.69
C ASN A 175 18.89 23.44 2.08
N LYS A 176 17.57 23.69 1.95
CA LYS A 176 16.52 22.72 2.32
C LYS A 176 16.53 21.51 1.38
N ILE A 177 16.58 21.78 0.08
CA ILE A 177 16.63 20.74 -0.95
C ILE A 177 17.95 19.97 -0.85
N GLU A 178 19.07 20.65 -0.57
CA GLU A 178 20.34 19.99 -0.28
C GLU A 178 20.29 19.13 0.98
N ALA A 179 19.65 19.58 2.06
CA ALA A 179 19.50 18.81 3.29
C ALA A 179 18.67 17.54 3.01
N MET A 180 17.53 17.68 2.34
CA MET A 180 16.70 16.56 1.91
C MET A 180 17.50 15.60 1.01
N ARG A 181 18.26 16.09 0.03
CA ARG A 181 19.08 15.26 -0.88
C ARG A 181 20.30 14.61 -0.21
N LYS A 182 20.90 15.23 0.80
CA LYS A 182 22.03 14.64 1.57
C LYS A 182 21.55 13.49 2.46
N GLN A 183 20.29 13.56 2.91
CA GLN A 183 19.69 12.61 3.84
C GLN A 183 18.85 11.51 3.16
N TYR A 184 18.13 11.82 2.07
CA TYR A 184 17.59 10.79 1.17
C TYR A 184 18.78 10.07 0.54
N VAL A 185 18.97 8.81 0.93
CA VAL A 185 20.13 7.93 0.64
C VAL A 185 20.43 7.71 -0.85
N TYR A 186 19.65 8.30 -1.76
CA TYR A 186 19.72 7.99 -3.19
C TYR A 186 20.56 9.02 -3.94
N LYS A 187 21.88 8.88 -3.79
CA LYS A 187 22.86 9.57 -4.63
C LYS A 187 23.02 8.82 -5.95
N GLY A 188 22.05 8.94 -6.85
CA GLY A 188 22.13 8.38 -8.21
C GLY A 188 22.54 9.43 -9.24
N LYS A 189 23.20 9.03 -10.32
CA LYS A 189 23.28 9.87 -11.52
C LYS A 189 21.87 9.99 -12.10
N GLN A 190 21.47 11.18 -12.52
CA GLN A 190 20.32 11.31 -13.40
C GLN A 190 20.65 10.50 -14.66
N TYR A 191 19.87 9.46 -14.93
CA TYR A 191 20.01 8.75 -16.18
C TYR A 191 19.54 9.69 -17.29
N PRO A 192 20.35 9.94 -18.33
CA PRO A 192 19.98 10.87 -19.42
C PRO A 192 18.76 10.42 -20.23
N GLN A 193 18.22 9.22 -19.94
CA GLN A 193 17.05 8.62 -20.57
C GLN A 193 15.96 8.28 -19.54
N ASN A 194 16.00 8.88 -18.35
CA ASN A 194 14.94 8.70 -17.36
C ASN A 194 13.58 9.12 -17.92
N LYS A 195 12.51 8.47 -17.47
CA LYS A 195 11.19 8.75 -17.99
C LYS A 195 10.13 8.79 -16.90
N THR A 196 9.44 9.93 -16.81
CA THR A 196 8.26 10.09 -15.96
C THR A 196 7.01 9.82 -16.78
N ILE A 197 6.27 8.77 -16.41
CA ILE A 197 5.08 8.31 -17.10
C ILE A 197 3.90 8.37 -16.14
N ALA A 198 2.90 9.17 -16.47
CA ALA A 198 1.63 9.14 -15.78
C ALA A 198 0.69 8.12 -16.40
N VAL A 199 -0.05 7.40 -15.58
CA VAL A 199 -1.10 6.49 -16.05
C VAL A 199 -2.44 7.00 -15.53
N TRP A 200 -3.40 7.08 -16.45
CA TRP A 200 -4.72 7.65 -16.18
C TRP A 200 -5.79 6.88 -16.96
N SER A 201 -7.04 7.03 -16.55
CA SER A 201 -8.20 6.53 -17.29
C SER A 201 -9.36 7.50 -17.15
N PRO A 202 -10.11 7.78 -18.23
CA PRO A 202 -11.35 8.55 -18.13
C PRO A 202 -12.44 7.80 -17.34
N LEU A 203 -12.37 6.47 -17.28
CA LEU A 203 -13.35 5.64 -16.58
C LEU A 203 -12.78 5.10 -15.27
N HIS A 204 -13.64 5.06 -14.25
CA HIS A 204 -13.31 4.43 -12.97
C HIS A 204 -13.24 2.90 -13.12
N ARG A 205 -12.47 2.25 -12.24
CA ARG A 205 -12.38 0.78 -12.13
C ARG A 205 -11.83 0.03 -13.36
N ILE A 206 -11.15 0.74 -14.27
CA ILE A 206 -10.34 0.11 -15.35
C ILE A 206 -9.12 -0.63 -14.78
N GLY A 207 -8.60 -0.18 -13.63
CA GLY A 207 -7.49 -0.87 -12.93
C GLY A 207 -6.14 -0.18 -13.04
N VAL A 208 -6.10 1.16 -13.17
CA VAL A 208 -4.87 1.98 -13.22
C VAL A 208 -3.89 1.65 -12.08
N SER A 209 -4.30 1.83 -10.82
CA SER A 209 -3.44 1.53 -9.67
C SER A 209 -2.98 0.07 -9.62
N SER A 210 -3.84 -0.88 -10.00
CA SER A 210 -3.48 -2.31 -10.06
C SER A 210 -2.43 -2.57 -11.14
N PHE A 211 -2.57 -1.95 -12.31
CA PHE A 211 -1.57 -2.03 -13.37
C PHE A 211 -0.24 -1.44 -12.91
N ILE A 212 -0.23 -0.21 -12.38
CA ILE A 212 0.99 0.43 -11.88
C ILE A 212 1.66 -0.46 -10.84
N LEU A 213 0.89 -1.00 -9.89
CA LEU A 213 1.46 -1.81 -8.83
C LEU A 213 2.20 -3.04 -9.37
N ASN A 214 1.57 -3.78 -10.28
CA ASN A 214 2.14 -5.00 -10.83
C ASN A 214 3.26 -4.71 -11.84
N PHE A 215 3.09 -3.67 -12.68
CA PHE A 215 4.06 -3.29 -13.68
C PHE A 215 5.33 -2.71 -13.05
N ALA A 216 5.22 -1.89 -12.00
CA ALA A 216 6.39 -1.35 -11.29
C ALA A 216 7.27 -2.46 -10.70
N ILE A 217 6.65 -3.46 -10.08
CA ILE A 217 7.37 -4.62 -9.54
C ILE A 217 8.03 -5.40 -10.68
N TYR A 218 7.31 -5.62 -11.78
CA TYR A 218 7.88 -6.29 -12.94
C TYR A 218 9.08 -5.54 -13.54
N LEU A 219 9.02 -4.21 -13.66
CA LEU A 219 10.14 -3.37 -14.11
C LEU A 219 11.36 -3.55 -13.19
N GLN A 220 11.15 -3.55 -11.88
CA GLN A 220 12.21 -3.76 -10.91
C GLN A 220 12.84 -5.16 -11.02
N GLU A 221 12.05 -6.20 -11.27
CA GLU A 221 12.55 -7.54 -11.57
C GLU A 221 13.40 -7.58 -12.85
N GLN A 222 13.07 -6.75 -13.84
CA GLN A 222 13.88 -6.54 -15.05
C GLN A 222 15.10 -5.60 -14.83
N LYS A 223 15.40 -5.24 -13.57
CA LYS A 223 16.48 -4.34 -13.16
C LYS A 223 16.33 -2.90 -13.69
N ILE A 224 15.10 -2.48 -13.99
CA ILE A 224 14.76 -1.10 -14.30
C ILE A 224 14.36 -0.42 -13.00
N GLN A 225 15.20 0.51 -12.52
CA GLN A 225 14.97 1.21 -11.26
C GLN A 225 13.68 2.02 -11.34
N THR A 226 12.73 1.71 -10.45
CA THR A 226 11.37 2.27 -10.55
C THR A 226 10.95 2.97 -9.26
N ALA A 227 10.39 4.17 -9.41
CA ALA A 227 9.62 4.84 -8.37
C ALA A 227 8.16 4.99 -8.78
N VAL A 228 7.26 5.00 -7.79
CA VAL A 228 5.83 5.23 -7.99
C VAL A 228 5.36 6.41 -7.17
N ILE A 229 4.85 7.44 -7.83
CA ILE A 229 4.24 8.62 -7.24
C ILE A 229 2.71 8.46 -7.27
N GLU A 230 2.07 8.61 -6.12
CA GLU A 230 0.62 8.83 -6.06
C GLU A 230 0.34 10.33 -6.24
N ALA A 231 -0.40 10.71 -7.28
CA ALA A 231 -0.81 12.10 -7.49
C ALA A 231 -2.03 12.46 -6.61
N MET A 232 -2.31 13.75 -6.47
CA MET A 232 -3.30 14.27 -5.51
C MET A 232 -4.69 13.60 -5.66
N GLN A 233 -4.98 12.69 -4.75
CA GLN A 233 -6.25 11.98 -4.60
C GLN A 233 -6.37 11.49 -3.15
N PRO A 234 -7.57 11.08 -2.68
CA PRO A 234 -7.69 10.41 -1.38
C PRO A 234 -6.71 9.22 -1.30
N PRO A 235 -5.93 9.07 -0.21
CA PRO A 235 -4.86 8.09 -0.12
C PRO A 235 -5.34 6.68 -0.46
N LYS A 236 -4.82 6.10 -1.53
CA LYS A 236 -5.17 4.77 -2.00
C LYS A 236 -3.96 3.86 -2.04
N LEU A 237 -2.81 4.36 -2.47
CA LEU A 237 -1.60 3.56 -2.62
C LEU A 237 -1.12 3.01 -1.27
N SER A 238 -1.09 3.84 -0.21
CA SER A 238 -0.74 3.41 1.15
C SER A 238 -1.64 2.28 1.66
N SER A 239 -2.94 2.36 1.42
CA SER A 239 -3.91 1.33 1.80
C SER A 239 -3.68 0.03 1.03
N VAL A 240 -3.35 0.11 -0.25
CA VAL A 240 -3.05 -1.07 -1.08
C VAL A 240 -1.74 -1.72 -0.63
N LEU A 241 -0.68 -0.95 -0.40
CA LEU A 241 0.63 -1.44 0.02
C LEU A 241 0.58 -2.09 1.41
N SER A 242 -0.18 -1.52 2.35
CA SER A 242 -0.38 -2.04 3.71
C SER A 242 -0.90 -3.48 3.76
N ARG A 243 -1.47 -3.97 2.65
CA ARG A 243 -1.92 -5.37 2.53
C ARG A 243 -0.77 -6.36 2.38
N TYR A 244 0.37 -5.89 1.86
CA TYR A 244 1.52 -6.69 1.49
C TYR A 244 2.71 -6.45 2.42
N GLU A 245 2.92 -5.19 2.79
CA GLU A 245 4.01 -4.74 3.65
C GLU A 245 3.45 -3.76 4.69
N PRO A 246 3.74 -3.92 5.99
CA PRO A 246 3.32 -2.95 6.99
C PRO A 246 3.85 -1.55 6.68
N MET A 247 3.05 -0.52 6.94
CA MET A 247 3.53 0.86 6.86
C MET A 247 4.72 1.04 7.82
N PRO A 248 5.80 1.72 7.40
CA PRO A 248 6.91 2.04 8.30
C PRO A 248 6.42 2.80 9.54
N VAL A 249 6.94 2.44 10.73
CA VAL A 249 6.47 2.93 12.04
C VAL A 249 6.45 4.47 12.14
N ASN A 250 7.38 5.14 11.45
CA ASN A 250 7.50 6.60 11.42
C ASN A 250 7.36 7.15 9.99
N PHE A 251 6.54 6.51 9.16
CA PHE A 251 6.31 6.96 7.80
C PHE A 251 5.86 8.42 7.78
N ARG A 252 6.55 9.24 6.99
CA ARG A 252 6.11 10.58 6.59
C ARG A 252 6.20 10.63 5.07
N SER A 253 5.14 11.13 4.43
CA SER A 253 5.14 11.32 2.99
C SER A 253 6.23 12.32 2.59
N PHE A 254 6.66 12.27 1.33
CA PHE A 254 7.58 13.28 0.82
C PHE A 254 7.01 14.70 0.97
N ILE A 255 5.69 14.83 0.83
CA ILE A 255 4.98 16.11 0.88
C ILE A 255 5.02 16.69 2.29
N GLU A 256 4.74 15.86 3.30
CA GLU A 256 4.86 16.25 4.70
C GLU A 256 6.29 16.68 4.99
N VAL A 257 7.28 15.87 4.61
CA VAL A 257 8.71 16.18 4.79
C VAL A 257 9.09 17.49 4.10
N PHE A 258 8.60 17.73 2.88
CA PHE A 258 8.85 18.97 2.16
C PHE A 258 8.32 20.21 2.88
N HIS A 259 7.28 20.07 3.71
CA HIS A 259 6.68 21.17 4.45
C HIS A 259 7.20 21.32 5.90
N LEU A 260 8.12 20.47 6.35
CA LEU A 260 8.76 20.63 7.66
C LEU A 260 9.72 21.82 7.70
N GLU A 261 9.92 22.37 8.89
CA GLU A 261 10.95 23.37 9.14
C GLU A 261 12.36 22.75 9.14
N GLU A 262 13.40 23.55 8.89
CA GLU A 262 14.77 23.06 8.75
C GLU A 262 15.29 22.32 10.00
N TYR A 263 14.91 22.77 11.19
CA TYR A 263 15.30 22.09 12.44
C TYR A 263 14.63 20.73 12.59
N GLU A 264 13.36 20.58 12.17
CA GLU A 264 12.64 19.30 12.19
C GLU A 264 13.23 18.31 11.19
N LEU A 265 13.73 18.82 10.06
CA LEU A 265 14.44 18.02 9.05
C LEU A 265 15.75 17.42 9.59
N MET A 266 16.43 18.08 10.52
CA MET A 266 17.69 17.58 11.10
C MET A 266 17.48 16.43 12.10
N GLU A 267 16.30 16.35 12.71
CA GLU A 267 15.95 15.31 13.69
C GLU A 267 15.26 14.09 13.03
N LEU A 268 14.91 14.20 11.75
CA LEU A 268 14.17 13.16 11.04
C LEU A 268 15.06 11.97 10.67
N ASP A 269 14.62 10.75 11.02
CA ASP A 269 15.21 9.52 10.53
C ASP A 269 14.62 9.15 9.16
N TYR A 270 15.20 9.69 8.09
CA TYR A 270 14.76 9.49 6.70
C TYR A 270 14.80 8.02 6.23
N HIS A 271 15.57 7.16 6.90
CA HIS A 271 15.53 5.72 6.58
C HIS A 271 14.17 5.09 6.92
N LYS A 272 13.37 5.75 7.77
CA LYS A 272 12.03 5.31 8.18
C LYS A 272 10.91 6.04 7.44
N THR A 273 11.22 6.98 6.54
CA THR A 273 10.22 7.72 5.75
C THR A 273 9.92 7.05 4.41
N ASN A 274 10.84 6.22 3.91
CA ASN A 274 10.71 5.63 2.57
C ASN A 274 9.97 4.30 2.65
N TRP A 275 8.93 4.16 1.84
CA TRP A 275 8.24 2.89 1.68
C TRP A 275 8.85 2.14 0.51
N GLN A 276 9.82 1.27 0.79
CA GLN A 276 10.38 0.36 -0.21
C GLN A 276 9.71 -1.00 -0.11
N TYR A 277 9.21 -1.51 -1.22
CA TYR A 277 8.62 -2.85 -1.29
C TYR A 277 8.94 -3.47 -2.64
N MET A 278 9.45 -4.71 -2.62
CA MET A 278 9.93 -5.44 -3.82
C MET A 278 10.96 -4.64 -4.65
N GLY A 279 11.81 -3.85 -3.98
CA GLY A 279 12.82 -2.99 -4.63
C GLY A 279 12.27 -1.71 -5.28
N VAL A 280 10.96 -1.53 -5.36
CA VAL A 280 10.32 -0.30 -5.87
C VAL A 280 10.25 0.74 -4.74
N LEU A 281 10.54 2.00 -5.06
CA LEU A 281 10.27 3.13 -4.16
C LEU A 281 8.81 3.58 -4.34
N TRP A 282 8.02 3.49 -3.27
CA TRP A 282 6.63 3.94 -3.27
C TRP A 282 6.51 5.27 -2.52
N LEU A 283 5.84 6.23 -3.15
CA LEU A 283 5.60 7.57 -2.63
C LEU A 283 4.09 7.79 -2.52
N PRO A 284 3.42 7.12 -1.56
CA PRO A 284 2.00 7.31 -1.33
C PRO A 284 1.75 8.67 -0.66
N ILE A 285 0.54 9.18 -0.86
CA ILE A 285 0.06 10.38 -0.19
C ILE A 285 -0.27 10.03 1.27
N GLY A 286 0.24 10.84 2.20
CA GLY A 286 -0.03 10.76 3.63
C GLY A 286 -1.42 11.29 3.99
N GLU A 287 -1.92 10.91 5.17
CA GLU A 287 -3.23 11.35 5.66
C GLU A 287 -3.36 12.86 5.85
N LYS A 288 -2.26 13.62 5.90
CA LYS A 288 -2.28 15.08 6.06
C LYS A 288 -1.99 15.82 4.76
N ASP A 289 -1.65 15.11 3.70
CA ASP A 289 -1.10 15.74 2.50
C ASP A 289 -2.11 16.57 1.71
N TYR A 290 -3.40 16.28 1.88
CA TYR A 290 -4.48 17.03 1.23
C TYR A 290 -4.62 18.46 1.74
N VAL A 291 -4.00 18.81 2.88
CA VAL A 291 -4.02 20.19 3.40
C VAL A 291 -2.93 21.05 2.77
N TYR A 292 -1.91 20.44 2.15
CA TYR A 292 -0.84 21.19 1.51
C TYR A 292 -1.24 21.62 0.11
N ASN A 293 -0.83 22.84 -0.26
CA ASN A 293 -1.06 23.34 -1.61
C ASN A 293 0.02 22.78 -2.55
N TRP A 294 -0.40 22.06 -3.59
CA TRP A 294 0.50 21.53 -4.62
C TRP A 294 0.82 22.63 -5.63
N THR A 295 1.75 23.52 -5.26
CA THR A 295 2.23 24.60 -6.15
C THR A 295 3.07 24.03 -7.29
N GLU A 296 3.18 24.77 -8.40
CA GLU A 296 4.02 24.36 -9.54
C GLU A 296 5.48 24.16 -9.11
N ASP A 297 6.01 25.06 -8.28
CA ASP A 297 7.38 24.94 -7.76
C ASP A 297 7.57 23.68 -6.90
N PHE A 298 6.60 23.35 -6.04
CA PHE A 298 6.66 22.11 -5.26
C PHE A 298 6.65 20.89 -6.17
N LEU A 299 5.78 20.85 -7.18
CA LEU A 299 5.67 19.73 -8.11
C LEU A 299 6.95 19.56 -8.92
N GLU A 300 7.54 20.66 -9.39
CA GLU A 300 8.85 20.62 -10.05
C GLU A 300 9.87 19.96 -9.12
N VAL A 301 10.00 20.41 -7.87
CA VAL A 301 10.93 19.80 -6.93
C VAL A 301 10.59 18.32 -6.67
N TYR A 302 9.32 17.99 -6.46
CA TYR A 302 8.87 16.65 -6.14
C TYR A 302 9.24 15.65 -7.24
N PHE A 303 8.92 15.95 -8.50
CA PHE A 303 9.24 15.09 -9.63
C PHE A 303 10.74 15.06 -9.94
N GLN A 304 11.43 16.20 -9.88
CA GLN A 304 12.88 16.25 -10.10
C GLN A 304 13.66 15.49 -9.02
N PHE A 305 13.14 15.41 -7.79
CA PHE A 305 13.79 14.70 -6.70
C PHE A 305 13.99 13.22 -7.02
N PHE A 306 13.05 12.58 -7.72
CA PHE A 306 13.05 11.14 -8.00
C PHE A 306 13.57 10.76 -9.38
N ARG A 307 14.00 11.75 -10.19
CA ARG A 307 14.53 11.57 -11.55
C ARG A 307 15.87 10.84 -11.65
N TYR A 308 16.40 10.30 -10.55
CA TYR A 308 17.51 9.36 -10.56
C TYR A 308 17.09 7.90 -10.83
N HIS A 309 15.78 7.59 -10.78
CA HIS A 309 15.26 6.30 -11.24
C HIS A 309 15.20 6.27 -12.76
N ASP A 310 15.32 5.07 -13.35
CA ASP A 310 15.13 4.86 -14.79
C ASP A 310 13.70 5.25 -15.19
N VAL A 311 12.72 4.88 -14.36
CA VAL A 311 11.30 5.12 -14.60
C VAL A 311 10.62 5.64 -13.35
N ILE A 312 9.80 6.68 -13.52
CA ILE A 312 8.86 7.16 -12.50
C ILE A 312 7.45 6.93 -13.03
N LEU A 313 6.69 6.06 -12.39
CA LEU A 313 5.26 5.88 -12.70
C LEU A 313 4.42 6.77 -11.80
N THR A 314 3.44 7.46 -12.37
CA THR A 314 2.52 8.33 -11.61
C THR A 314 1.10 7.80 -11.69
N ASP A 315 0.50 7.47 -10.55
CA ASP A 315 -0.90 7.05 -10.43
C ASP A 315 -1.82 8.28 -10.38
N LEU A 316 -2.50 8.58 -11.49
CA LEU A 316 -3.45 9.70 -11.56
C LEU A 316 -4.88 9.23 -11.24
N PRO A 317 -5.69 10.06 -10.55
CA PRO A 317 -7.10 9.76 -10.31
C PRO A 317 -7.87 9.62 -11.62
N SER A 318 -8.71 8.58 -11.71
CA SER A 318 -9.55 8.36 -12.90
C SER A 318 -10.65 9.42 -13.02
N GLY A 319 -11.14 9.63 -14.25
CA GLY A 319 -12.17 10.63 -14.54
C GLY A 319 -11.58 11.98 -14.90
N LYS A 320 -12.39 13.04 -14.77
CA LYS A 320 -11.95 14.41 -15.06
C LYS A 320 -10.92 14.84 -14.02
N MET A 321 -9.77 15.34 -14.47
CA MET A 321 -8.71 15.82 -13.59
C MET A 321 -9.16 17.12 -12.91
N THR A 322 -8.79 17.27 -11.64
CA THR A 322 -8.90 18.56 -10.95
C THR A 322 -7.79 19.49 -11.45
N GLU A 323 -7.87 20.78 -11.13
CA GLU A 323 -6.82 21.74 -11.50
C GLU A 323 -5.45 21.32 -10.97
N GLU A 324 -5.41 20.81 -9.73
CA GLU A 324 -4.18 20.35 -9.08
C GLU A 324 -3.64 19.07 -9.72
N THR A 325 -4.53 18.16 -10.14
CA THR A 325 -4.12 16.96 -10.90
C THR A 325 -3.58 17.34 -12.27
N GLU A 326 -4.17 18.34 -12.95
CA GLU A 326 -3.68 18.81 -14.25
C GLU A 326 -2.29 19.46 -14.14
N LYS A 327 -1.97 20.15 -13.03
CA LYS A 327 -0.62 20.73 -12.79
C LYS A 327 0.47 19.65 -12.79
N VAL A 328 0.15 18.44 -12.35
CA VAL A 328 1.09 17.30 -12.38
C VAL A 328 1.61 17.06 -13.81
N LEU A 329 0.75 17.23 -14.83
CA LEU A 329 1.10 16.93 -16.23
C LEU A 329 2.28 17.75 -16.78
N GLN A 330 2.58 18.91 -16.19
CA GLN A 330 3.75 19.73 -16.58
C GLN A 330 5.09 19.02 -16.31
N ASN A 331 5.10 18.03 -15.41
CA ASN A 331 6.30 17.31 -14.97
C ASN A 331 6.41 15.90 -15.58
N ILE A 332 5.48 15.53 -16.47
CA ILE A 332 5.34 14.20 -17.06
C ILE A 332 5.83 14.21 -18.51
N ASP A 333 6.59 13.19 -18.90
CA ASP A 333 7.07 13.03 -20.29
C ASP A 333 6.01 12.34 -21.18
N GLU A 334 5.27 11.38 -20.62
CA GLU A 334 4.18 10.67 -21.31
C GLU A 334 2.97 10.41 -20.43
N LEU A 335 1.77 10.59 -21.00
CA LEU A 335 0.52 10.13 -20.39
C LEU A 335 0.03 8.85 -21.08
N TRP A 336 -0.04 7.77 -20.33
CA TRP A 336 -0.63 6.51 -20.76
C TRP A 336 -2.10 6.45 -20.32
N VAL A 337 -2.99 6.45 -21.32
CA VAL A 337 -4.43 6.37 -21.12
C VAL A 337 -4.86 4.91 -21.19
N MET A 338 -5.28 4.35 -20.05
CA MET A 338 -5.84 3.01 -19.99
C MET A 338 -7.29 3.02 -20.47
N VAL A 339 -7.60 2.08 -21.36
CA VAL A 339 -8.91 1.90 -22.00
C VAL A 339 -9.29 0.42 -22.00
N ASP A 340 -10.56 0.08 -22.14
CA ASP A 340 -11.03 -1.31 -22.19
C ASP A 340 -12.16 -1.49 -23.24
N ASN A 341 -13.03 -2.49 -23.06
CA ASN A 341 -14.14 -2.76 -23.98
C ASN A 341 -15.30 -1.74 -23.89
N SER A 342 -15.26 -0.75 -22.99
CA SER A 342 -16.28 0.31 -22.87
C SER A 342 -16.12 1.40 -23.93
N ILE A 343 -16.15 0.98 -25.21
CA ILE A 343 -15.76 1.82 -26.36
C ILE A 343 -16.56 3.12 -26.43
N VAL A 344 -17.89 3.03 -26.33
CA VAL A 344 -18.76 4.21 -26.44
C VAL A 344 -18.46 5.21 -25.35
N ASP A 345 -18.38 4.76 -24.10
CA ASP A 345 -18.11 5.62 -22.94
C ASP A 345 -16.75 6.29 -23.08
N ILE A 346 -15.72 5.56 -23.48
CA ILE A 346 -14.37 6.10 -23.69
C ILE A 346 -14.36 7.16 -24.81
N LEU A 347 -15.06 6.92 -25.92
CA LEU A 347 -15.12 7.87 -27.03
C LEU A 347 -15.84 9.17 -26.67
N MET A 348 -16.74 9.17 -25.67
CA MET A 348 -17.32 10.41 -25.14
C MET A 348 -16.27 11.33 -24.51
N TRP A 349 -15.15 10.78 -24.05
CA TRP A 349 -14.04 11.55 -23.49
C TRP A 349 -13.06 12.09 -24.54
N LYS A 350 -13.22 11.75 -25.83
CA LYS A 350 -12.30 12.17 -26.90
C LYS A 350 -11.99 13.66 -26.82
N LYS A 351 -13.02 14.52 -26.77
CA LYS A 351 -12.82 15.97 -26.73
C LYS A 351 -11.96 16.41 -25.55
N TYR A 352 -12.21 15.86 -24.36
CA TYR A 352 -11.46 16.18 -23.16
C TYR A 352 -10.00 15.70 -23.25
N ILE A 353 -9.78 14.48 -23.75
CA ILE A 353 -8.44 13.90 -23.94
C ILE A 353 -7.61 14.77 -24.89
N HIS A 354 -8.19 15.17 -26.04
CA HIS A 354 -7.50 16.04 -26.98
C HIS A 354 -7.22 17.44 -26.40
N GLN A 355 -8.14 18.00 -25.62
CA GLN A 355 -7.91 19.27 -24.92
C GLN A 355 -6.73 19.19 -23.93
N LEU A 356 -6.63 18.10 -23.17
CA LEU A 356 -5.48 17.87 -22.29
C LEU A 356 -4.18 17.75 -23.09
N ARG A 357 -4.19 17.00 -24.20
CA ARG A 357 -3.03 16.82 -25.09
C ARG A 357 -2.53 18.15 -25.64
N GLU A 358 -3.44 18.98 -26.14
CA GLU A 358 -3.12 20.26 -26.75
C GLU A 358 -2.67 21.30 -25.71
N ARG A 359 -3.35 21.39 -24.57
CA ARG A 359 -3.04 22.36 -23.51
C ARG A 359 -1.66 22.14 -22.90
N HIS A 360 -1.29 20.88 -22.67
CA HIS A 360 -0.04 20.54 -21.99
C HIS A 360 1.09 20.10 -22.95
N GLY A 361 0.81 19.97 -24.25
CA GLY A 361 1.80 19.52 -25.23
C GLY A 361 2.37 18.12 -24.94
N ILE A 362 1.66 17.30 -24.16
CA ILE A 362 2.15 16.01 -23.65
C ILE A 362 1.93 14.88 -24.67
N SER A 363 2.90 13.97 -24.77
CA SER A 363 2.77 12.74 -25.56
C SER A 363 1.74 11.82 -24.90
N MET A 364 0.69 11.45 -25.63
CA MET A 364 -0.38 10.57 -25.14
C MET A 364 -0.40 9.25 -25.93
N LYS A 365 -0.53 8.15 -25.19
CA LYS A 365 -0.54 6.78 -25.72
C LYS A 365 -1.64 5.95 -25.05
N LEU A 366 -2.13 4.93 -25.72
CA LEU A 366 -3.16 4.02 -25.20
C LEU A 366 -2.56 2.73 -24.68
N ILE A 367 -3.08 2.25 -23.54
CA ILE A 367 -2.94 0.87 -23.08
C ILE A 367 -4.32 0.24 -23.07
N TYR A 368 -4.51 -0.83 -23.83
CA TYR A 368 -5.77 -1.55 -23.84
C TYR A 368 -5.78 -2.62 -22.76
N ASN A 369 -6.58 -2.44 -21.71
CA ASN A 369 -6.73 -3.39 -20.62
C ASN A 369 -7.88 -4.39 -20.88
N ARG A 370 -7.79 -5.58 -20.29
CA ARG A 370 -8.79 -6.66 -20.42
C ARG A 370 -9.11 -6.99 -21.87
N SER A 371 -8.06 -7.32 -22.63
CA SER A 371 -8.15 -7.72 -24.02
C SER A 371 -8.75 -9.11 -24.18
N PHE A 372 -9.76 -9.22 -25.04
CA PHE A 372 -10.36 -10.48 -25.50
C PHE A 372 -10.17 -10.64 -27.01
N PRO A 373 -10.32 -11.85 -27.58
CA PRO A 373 -10.25 -12.05 -29.03
C PRO A 373 -11.24 -11.22 -29.85
N PHE A 374 -12.37 -10.83 -29.26
CA PHE A 374 -13.41 -10.00 -29.88
C PHE A 374 -13.28 -8.50 -29.59
N SER A 375 -12.25 -8.08 -28.84
CA SER A 375 -12.03 -6.67 -28.50
C SER A 375 -11.77 -5.84 -29.75
N LYS A 376 -12.51 -4.73 -29.92
CA LYS A 376 -12.39 -3.85 -31.09
C LYS A 376 -11.37 -2.73 -30.87
N ILE A 377 -10.12 -3.12 -30.62
CA ILE A 377 -9.01 -2.21 -30.28
C ILE A 377 -8.83 -1.13 -31.35
N ASN A 378 -8.85 -1.51 -32.63
CA ASN A 378 -8.68 -0.58 -33.75
C ASN A 378 -9.77 0.50 -33.81
N SER A 379 -11.00 0.18 -33.37
CA SER A 379 -12.08 1.17 -33.32
C SER A 379 -11.80 2.26 -32.29
N LEU A 380 -11.20 1.92 -31.14
CA LEU A 380 -10.77 2.91 -30.15
C LEU A 380 -9.57 3.72 -30.61
N VAL A 381 -8.56 3.06 -31.19
CA VAL A 381 -7.36 3.74 -31.72
C VAL A 381 -7.76 4.78 -32.76
N ASN A 382 -8.60 4.40 -33.73
CA ASN A 382 -9.08 5.31 -34.77
C ASN A 382 -10.01 6.38 -34.20
N GLY A 383 -10.87 6.00 -33.25
CA GLY A 383 -11.84 6.92 -32.65
C GLY A 383 -11.16 7.99 -31.79
N LEU A 384 -10.17 7.62 -30.98
CA LEU A 384 -9.41 8.53 -30.12
C LEU A 384 -8.23 9.21 -30.82
N GLU A 385 -7.82 8.73 -32.00
CA GLU A 385 -6.66 9.26 -32.73
C GLU A 385 -5.38 9.30 -31.86
N LEU A 386 -5.19 8.22 -31.10
CA LEU A 386 -4.03 8.02 -30.23
C LEU A 386 -3.39 6.67 -30.50
N PRO A 387 -2.05 6.60 -30.54
CA PRO A 387 -1.34 5.34 -30.77
C PRO A 387 -1.51 4.41 -29.58
N ILE A 388 -1.74 3.13 -29.85
CA ILE A 388 -1.67 2.08 -28.83
C ILE A 388 -0.23 1.59 -28.69
N ILE A 389 0.22 1.40 -27.45
CA ILE A 389 1.56 0.89 -27.12
C ILE A 389 1.55 -0.50 -26.50
N GLY A 390 0.39 -0.97 -26.06
CA GLY A 390 0.27 -2.29 -25.48
C GLY A 390 -1.17 -2.68 -25.21
N THR A 391 -1.36 -3.98 -25.11
CA THR A 391 -2.59 -4.63 -24.69
C THR A 391 -2.27 -5.44 -23.46
N LEU A 392 -3.22 -5.62 -22.54
CA LEU A 392 -3.10 -6.47 -21.37
C LEU A 392 -4.22 -7.52 -21.41
N PRO A 393 -3.94 -8.77 -21.04
CA PRO A 393 -4.98 -9.79 -20.94
C PRO A 393 -5.99 -9.43 -19.85
N ASP A 394 -7.17 -10.04 -19.90
CA ASP A 394 -8.06 -10.02 -18.75
C ASP A 394 -7.51 -10.89 -17.63
N LEU A 395 -7.42 -10.30 -16.43
CA LEU A 395 -6.96 -10.97 -15.21
C LEU A 395 -8.07 -11.02 -14.14
N THR A 396 -9.33 -10.91 -14.55
CA THR A 396 -10.45 -10.81 -13.62
C THR A 396 -10.56 -12.05 -12.73
N GLU A 397 -10.34 -13.24 -13.29
CA GLU A 397 -10.39 -14.50 -12.54
C GLU A 397 -9.26 -14.59 -11.50
N GLU A 398 -8.02 -14.29 -11.91
CA GLU A 398 -6.85 -14.28 -11.02
C GLU A 398 -7.02 -13.24 -9.93
N TYR A 399 -7.50 -12.05 -10.28
CA TYR A 399 -7.81 -11.00 -9.33
C TYR A 399 -8.80 -11.51 -8.27
N ILE A 400 -9.95 -12.08 -8.68
CA ILE A 400 -10.98 -12.55 -7.75
C ILE A 400 -10.44 -13.66 -6.83
N ARG A 401 -9.67 -14.61 -7.37
CA ARG A 401 -9.12 -15.73 -6.59
C ARG A 401 -7.99 -15.31 -5.65
N LEU A 402 -7.17 -14.34 -6.05
CA LEU A 402 -5.95 -13.96 -5.33
C LEU A 402 -6.09 -12.66 -4.52
N GLN A 403 -7.20 -11.92 -4.64
CA GLN A 403 -7.40 -10.63 -3.97
C GLN A 403 -7.30 -10.67 -2.44
N TYR A 404 -7.32 -11.83 -1.78
CA TYR A 404 -7.15 -11.94 -0.33
C TYR A 404 -5.77 -12.46 0.09
N LYS A 405 -4.89 -12.73 -0.88
CA LYS A 405 -3.51 -13.14 -0.61
C LYS A 405 -2.66 -11.93 -0.21
N LYS A 406 -1.62 -12.18 0.58
CA LYS A 406 -0.66 -11.17 1.10
C LYS A 406 0.52 -10.90 0.15
N LYS A 407 0.36 -11.17 -1.15
CA LYS A 407 1.34 -10.84 -2.18
C LYS A 407 0.63 -10.23 -3.39
N PRO A 408 1.26 -9.33 -4.15
CA PRO A 408 0.67 -8.74 -5.35
C PRO A 408 0.50 -9.78 -6.45
N LEU A 409 -0.39 -9.51 -7.42
CA LEU A 409 -0.75 -10.49 -8.46
C LEU A 409 0.45 -10.95 -9.28
N ILE A 410 1.38 -10.05 -9.61
CA ILE A 410 2.60 -10.37 -10.37
C ILE A 410 3.56 -11.33 -9.66
N SER A 411 3.40 -11.52 -8.36
CA SER A 411 4.19 -12.50 -7.59
C SER A 411 3.74 -13.94 -7.82
N PHE A 412 2.61 -14.18 -8.51
CA PHE A 412 2.12 -15.51 -8.85
C PHE A 412 2.56 -15.86 -10.28
N ASP A 413 3.23 -17.00 -10.46
CA ASP A 413 3.81 -17.41 -11.75
C ASP A 413 2.77 -17.46 -12.87
N GLU A 414 1.55 -17.94 -12.58
CA GLU A 414 0.44 -17.97 -13.54
C GLU A 414 0.04 -16.59 -14.07
N VAL A 415 0.10 -15.56 -13.22
CA VAL A 415 -0.16 -14.17 -13.63
C VAL A 415 1.03 -13.63 -14.39
N ARG A 416 2.24 -13.87 -13.87
CA ARG A 416 3.51 -13.43 -14.46
C ARG A 416 3.63 -13.90 -15.90
N GLU A 417 3.43 -15.19 -16.16
CA GLU A 417 3.51 -15.75 -17.50
C GLU A 417 2.41 -15.18 -18.42
N LYS A 418 1.21 -14.92 -17.90
CA LYS A 418 0.12 -14.31 -18.69
C LYS A 418 0.41 -12.89 -19.16
N VAL A 419 1.12 -12.08 -18.37
CA VAL A 419 1.37 -10.66 -18.70
C VAL A 419 2.75 -10.39 -19.26
N LYS A 420 3.66 -11.37 -19.21
CA LYS A 420 5.08 -11.20 -19.55
C LYS A 420 5.31 -10.55 -20.91
N GLU A 421 4.78 -11.15 -21.98
CA GLU A 421 4.96 -10.62 -23.34
C GLU A 421 4.38 -9.20 -23.49
N ASN A 422 3.25 -8.95 -22.86
CA ASN A 422 2.59 -7.65 -22.86
C ASN A 422 3.41 -6.58 -22.15
N TYR A 423 3.98 -6.91 -20.99
CA TYR A 423 4.86 -6.02 -20.24
C TYR A 423 6.19 -5.80 -20.95
N GLU A 424 6.80 -6.82 -21.55
CA GLU A 424 7.99 -6.67 -22.40
C GLU A 424 7.73 -5.75 -23.59
N HIS A 425 6.55 -5.84 -24.21
CA HIS A 425 6.15 -4.93 -25.28
C HIS A 425 5.98 -3.49 -24.79
N LEU A 426 5.29 -3.28 -23.66
CA LEU A 426 5.16 -1.95 -23.03
C LEU A 426 6.54 -1.36 -22.70
N ILE A 427 7.47 -2.18 -22.23
CA ILE A 427 8.83 -1.76 -21.95
C ILE A 427 9.53 -1.25 -23.21
N LYS A 428 9.47 -2.02 -24.31
CA LYS A 428 10.07 -1.61 -25.59
C LYS A 428 9.44 -0.33 -26.15
N ALA A 429 8.10 -0.26 -26.17
CA ALA A 429 7.35 0.88 -26.72
C ALA A 429 7.42 2.14 -25.83
N GLY A 430 7.53 1.95 -24.52
CA GLY A 430 7.57 3.00 -23.51
C GLY A 430 8.95 3.61 -23.35
N PHE A 431 10.00 2.78 -23.35
CA PHE A 431 11.34 3.19 -22.91
C PHE A 431 12.40 3.12 -24.02
N GLN A 432 12.06 2.68 -25.25
CA GLN A 432 12.98 2.60 -26.39
C GLN A 432 14.29 1.83 -26.04
N LEU A 433 14.19 0.77 -25.24
CA LEU A 433 15.34 0.05 -24.65
C LEU A 433 16.15 -0.82 -25.61
N ASP A 434 16.00 -0.67 -26.93
CA ASP A 434 16.85 -1.36 -27.90
C ASP A 434 18.35 -1.02 -27.70
N SER A 435 18.68 0.01 -26.92
CA SER A 435 20.05 0.40 -26.52
C SER A 435 20.52 -0.05 -25.13
N ILE A 436 19.68 -0.66 -24.28
CA ILE A 436 20.06 -1.02 -22.89
C ILE A 436 20.46 -2.51 -22.75
N SER A 437 20.23 -3.31 -23.79
CA SER A 437 20.73 -4.70 -23.88
C SER A 437 22.21 -4.78 -24.28
N ASN A 438 23.09 -4.13 -23.51
CA ASN A 438 24.50 -4.54 -23.45
C ASN A 438 25.11 -4.05 -22.13
N PRO A 439 25.24 -4.89 -21.09
CA PRO A 439 26.31 -4.67 -20.14
C PRO A 439 27.59 -4.80 -20.97
N LYS A 440 28.23 -3.68 -21.29
CA LYS A 440 29.56 -3.70 -21.90
C LYS A 440 30.39 -4.67 -21.05
N LYS A 441 30.72 -5.84 -21.61
CA LYS A 441 31.83 -6.65 -21.14
C LYS A 441 33.02 -5.71 -21.10
N LEU A 442 33.35 -5.20 -19.91
CA LEU A 442 34.62 -4.55 -19.68
C LEU A 442 35.68 -5.54 -20.18
N PRO A 443 36.52 -5.16 -21.15
CA PRO A 443 37.57 -6.06 -21.60
C PRO A 443 38.50 -6.27 -20.40
N LEU A 444 38.52 -7.51 -19.89
CA LEU A 444 39.40 -7.98 -18.82
C LEU A 444 40.90 -7.71 -19.07
N LYS A 445 41.28 -7.19 -20.24
CA LYS A 445 42.66 -6.91 -20.63
C LYS A 445 43.20 -5.55 -20.20
N THR A 446 42.39 -4.62 -19.69
CA THR A 446 42.89 -3.26 -19.36
C THR A 446 43.30 -3.09 -17.88
N ILE A 447 42.88 -3.97 -16.98
CA ILE A 447 43.19 -3.85 -15.53
C ILE A 447 44.56 -4.45 -15.17
N ILE A 448 45.07 -5.42 -15.93
CA ILE A 448 46.36 -6.08 -15.60
C ILE A 448 47.58 -5.23 -16.00
N LYS A 449 47.43 -4.24 -16.89
CA LYS A 449 48.58 -3.44 -17.37
C LYS A 449 48.91 -2.20 -16.52
N LYS A 450 48.06 -1.83 -15.55
CA LYS A 450 48.29 -0.70 -14.64
C LYS A 450 48.74 -1.11 -13.23
N LEU A 451 48.87 -2.40 -12.96
CA LEU A 451 49.36 -2.93 -11.68
C LEU A 451 50.81 -3.47 -11.76
N PHE A 452 51.46 -3.41 -12.92
CA PHE A 452 52.83 -3.90 -13.14
C PHE A 452 53.70 -2.98 -14.03
N GLN A 453 53.49 -1.67 -13.94
CA GLN A 453 54.44 -0.63 -14.37
C GLN A 453 54.40 0.49 -13.35
#